data_AF-A0A832WP71-F1
#
_entry.id   AF-A0A832WP71-F1
#
_cell.length_a   1.000
_cell.length_b   1.000
_cell.length_c   1.000
_cell.angle_alpha   90.00
_cell.angle_beta   90.00
_cell.angle_gamma   90.00
#
_symmetry.space_group_name_H-M   'P 1'
#
loop_
_entity.id
_entity.type
_entity.pdbx_description
1 polymer ?
#
loop_
_entity_poly.entity_id
_entity_poly.type
_entity_poly.pdbx_seq_one_letter_code
_entity_poly.pdbx_strand_id
1 'polypeptide(L)'
;KGIVIVQVNELVNKVPRVDIPGGWVDFIIPTEDPYYIEPLFTRDPRLITESQIFIAMMALVGVYAKYEVKTLNHGIGFNTAAVELLLPTFGEEMGLKGKICTHWALNPHPTMIPAIESGWAETFMPFGSEVGMEKYIMARPDIFPIGPDGTMRSNRVMSQAAGHYAVDAFFGSTLQIDQFGNSAAATAGRIPGFGGAPNMACNAPGRRHPSKGWLMASKEDGMRESLIGPIYRGRKLVVQMVETFGEGMAPVFLEKLDAFKLQAQAKFEIPPIMIYGDDITHIVTEEGIAYIHKCKSLKERMDAIKAVAGYTPLGLAADDAQTKKLRKAGIVMLPEDLDLSFNDAKRSKLAAKSMSELVEWSGGLYEPPVKFRNW
;
A
#
# COMPACT_ATOMS: atom_id res chain seq x y z
N LYS A 1 -6.60 27.18 -27.49
CA LYS A 1 -5.30 26.48 -27.67
C LYS A 1 -4.61 26.48 -26.32
N GLY A 2 -4.06 25.36 -25.86
CA GLY A 2 -3.24 25.33 -24.64
C GLY A 2 -1.84 25.88 -24.91
N ILE A 3 -1.09 26.16 -23.84
CA ILE A 3 0.34 26.50 -23.88
C ILE A 3 1.06 25.53 -22.94
N VAL A 4 2.14 24.90 -23.42
CA VAL A 4 2.98 23.93 -22.69
C VAL A 4 4.40 24.50 -22.55
N ILE A 5 4.80 24.74 -21.31
CA ILE A 5 6.13 25.23 -20.95
C ILE A 5 6.83 24.14 -20.14
N VAL A 6 8.04 23.75 -20.55
CA VAL A 6 8.83 22.72 -19.88
C VAL A 6 10.13 23.31 -19.36
N GLN A 7 10.34 23.29 -18.04
CA GLN A 7 11.66 23.56 -17.48
C GLN A 7 12.59 22.36 -17.65
N VAL A 8 13.87 22.60 -17.94
CA VAL A 8 14.89 21.56 -18.11
C VAL A 8 16.18 21.94 -17.40
N ASN A 9 16.95 20.95 -16.96
CA ASN A 9 18.25 21.22 -16.34
C ASN A 9 19.30 21.65 -17.39
N GLU A 10 19.20 21.16 -18.62
CA GLU A 10 20.18 21.41 -19.67
C GLU A 10 19.52 21.44 -21.05
N LEU A 11 20.01 22.32 -21.92
CA LEU A 11 19.73 22.32 -23.35
C LEU A 11 20.87 21.62 -24.09
N VAL A 12 20.55 20.59 -24.87
CA VAL A 12 21.53 19.78 -25.59
C VAL A 12 21.21 19.69 -27.08
N ASN A 13 22.23 19.47 -27.90
CA ASN A 13 22.05 19.26 -29.35
C ASN A 13 21.39 17.92 -29.67
N LYS A 14 21.57 16.91 -28.81
CA LYS A 14 21.01 15.56 -28.98
C LYS A 14 20.59 15.01 -27.62
N VAL A 15 19.33 14.58 -27.53
CA VAL A 15 18.77 13.94 -26.33
C VAL A 15 19.03 12.43 -26.33
N PRO A 16 19.15 11.78 -25.15
CA PRO A 16 19.30 10.33 -25.05
C PRO A 16 18.03 9.58 -25.47
N ARG A 17 16.87 10.14 -25.17
CA ARG A 17 15.54 9.65 -25.56
C ARG A 17 14.56 10.82 -25.69
N VAL A 18 13.53 10.66 -26.52
CA VAL A 18 12.40 11.59 -26.60
C VAL A 18 11.26 11.07 -25.74
N ASP A 19 11.11 11.65 -24.55
CA ASP A 19 10.00 11.31 -23.63
C ASP A 19 8.72 12.11 -23.91
N ILE A 20 8.86 13.33 -24.43
CA ILE A 20 7.78 14.22 -24.88
C ILE A 20 8.18 14.78 -26.26
N PRO A 21 7.39 14.56 -27.32
CA PRO A 21 7.70 15.08 -28.65
C PRO A 21 7.72 16.61 -28.69
N GLY A 22 8.63 17.21 -29.48
CA GLY A 22 8.74 18.66 -29.60
C GLY A 22 7.49 19.34 -30.15
N GLY A 23 6.67 18.64 -30.95
CA GLY A 23 5.39 19.16 -31.42
C GLY A 23 4.31 19.30 -30.33
N TRP A 24 4.58 18.86 -29.10
CA TRP A 24 3.68 19.02 -27.94
C TRP A 24 4.12 20.15 -26.99
N VAL A 25 5.29 20.76 -27.22
CA VAL A 25 5.91 21.75 -26.33
C VAL A 25 6.00 23.10 -27.03
N ASP A 26 5.50 24.16 -26.39
CA ASP A 26 5.56 25.52 -26.94
C ASP A 26 6.84 26.24 -26.52
N PHE A 27 7.30 26.06 -25.27
CA PHE A 27 8.50 26.71 -24.75
C PHE A 27 9.33 25.76 -23.87
N ILE A 28 10.66 25.90 -23.95
CA ILE A 28 11.63 25.21 -23.09
C ILE A 28 12.43 26.25 -22.33
N ILE A 29 12.55 26.07 -21.00
CA ILE A 29 13.25 27.01 -20.13
C ILE A 29 14.37 26.27 -19.38
N PRO A 30 15.65 26.52 -19.67
CA PRO A 30 16.74 25.99 -18.85
C PRO A 30 16.74 26.65 -17.46
N THR A 31 16.97 25.87 -16.40
CA THR A 31 17.11 26.36 -15.02
C THR A 31 18.54 26.27 -14.54
N GLU A 32 18.97 27.18 -13.65
CA GLU A 32 20.30 27.14 -13.03
C GLU A 32 20.46 25.93 -12.11
N ASP A 33 19.46 25.71 -11.26
CA ASP A 33 19.41 24.55 -10.38
C ASP A 33 18.59 23.41 -11.00
N PRO A 34 18.95 22.15 -10.74
CA PRO A 34 18.14 21.00 -11.12
C PRO A 34 16.74 21.05 -10.49
N TYR A 35 15.74 20.51 -11.19
CA TYR A 35 14.40 20.38 -10.63
C TYR A 35 14.40 19.55 -9.33
N TYR A 36 13.61 19.98 -8.35
CA TYR A 36 13.53 19.33 -7.06
C TYR A 36 12.83 17.97 -7.13
N ILE A 37 13.37 16.97 -6.43
CA ILE A 37 12.78 15.65 -6.26
C ILE A 37 12.70 15.34 -4.77
N GLU A 38 11.49 15.11 -4.27
CA GLU A 38 11.27 14.63 -2.91
C GLU A 38 11.42 13.09 -2.86
N PRO A 39 12.22 12.53 -1.94
CA PRO A 39 12.22 11.08 -1.67
C PRO A 39 10.97 10.72 -0.86
N LEU A 40 9.81 10.79 -1.52
CA LEU A 40 8.51 10.72 -0.90
C LEU A 40 8.27 9.33 -0.30
N PHE A 41 8.62 8.27 -1.02
CA PHE A 41 8.31 6.89 -0.62
C PHE A 41 9.44 6.21 0.14
N THR A 42 10.66 6.74 0.10
CA THR A 42 11.78 6.25 0.93
C THR A 42 11.42 6.24 2.42
N ARG A 43 11.59 5.08 3.06
CA ARG A 43 11.38 4.87 4.50
C ARG A 43 12.64 4.31 5.12
N ASP A 44 13.07 4.90 6.24
CA ASP A 44 14.24 4.41 6.99
C ASP A 44 13.86 3.15 7.78
N PRO A 45 14.46 1.98 7.49
CA PRO A 45 14.14 0.75 8.22
C PRO A 45 14.39 0.84 9.73
N ARG A 46 15.19 1.81 10.21
CA ARG A 46 15.39 2.07 11.65
C ARG A 46 14.12 2.48 12.39
N LEU A 47 13.16 3.06 11.68
CA LEU A 47 11.92 3.59 12.26
C LEU A 47 10.77 2.58 12.25
N ILE A 48 10.97 1.40 11.65
CA ILE A 48 9.97 0.32 11.66
C ILE A 48 9.85 -0.26 13.07
N THR A 49 8.65 -0.22 13.66
CA THR A 49 8.42 -0.76 15.02
C THR A 49 8.10 -2.25 14.99
N GLU A 50 8.22 -2.92 16.14
CA GLU A 50 7.79 -4.30 16.34
C GLU A 50 6.30 -4.49 16.05
N SER A 51 5.47 -3.49 16.41
CA SER A 51 4.04 -3.45 16.06
C SER A 51 3.82 -3.51 14.54
N GLN A 52 4.56 -2.71 13.77
CA GLN A 52 4.46 -2.69 12.31
C GLN A 52 4.98 -3.99 11.68
N ILE A 53 6.02 -4.60 12.25
CA ILE A 53 6.50 -5.94 11.87
C ILE A 53 5.40 -6.97 12.13
N PHE A 54 4.72 -6.90 13.27
CA PHE A 54 3.65 -7.82 13.60
C PHE A 54 2.46 -7.69 12.65
N ILE A 55 2.00 -6.47 12.39
CA ILE A 55 0.96 -6.18 11.39
C ILE A 55 1.35 -6.70 10.01
N ALA A 56 2.62 -6.55 9.62
CA ALA A 56 3.13 -7.08 8.35
C ALA A 56 3.15 -8.62 8.31
N MET A 57 3.54 -9.29 9.40
CA MET A 57 3.46 -10.75 9.54
C MET A 57 2.01 -11.25 9.44
N MET A 58 1.09 -10.61 10.18
CA MET A 58 -0.35 -10.90 10.13
C MET A 58 -0.88 -10.77 8.71
N ALA A 59 -0.54 -9.68 8.02
CA ALA A 59 -0.96 -9.49 6.64
C ALA A 59 -0.37 -10.58 5.72
N LEU A 60 0.93 -10.89 5.82
CA LEU A 60 1.60 -11.91 5.00
C LEU A 60 0.91 -13.27 5.10
N VAL A 61 0.57 -13.71 6.31
CA VAL A 61 -0.14 -14.98 6.54
C VAL A 61 -1.61 -14.87 6.13
N GLY A 62 -2.34 -13.94 6.74
CA GLY A 62 -3.81 -13.88 6.67
C GLY A 62 -4.36 -13.28 5.38
N VAL A 63 -3.54 -12.58 4.60
CA VAL A 63 -3.96 -11.95 3.35
C VAL A 63 -3.11 -12.37 2.16
N TYR A 64 -1.80 -12.09 2.17
CA TYR A 64 -0.97 -12.34 0.97
C TYR A 64 -0.94 -13.84 0.62
N ALA A 65 -0.61 -14.70 1.60
CA ALA A 65 -0.58 -16.13 1.42
C ALA A 65 -1.97 -16.71 1.20
N LYS A 66 -2.95 -16.34 2.04
CA LYS A 66 -4.33 -16.82 1.97
C LYS A 66 -4.97 -16.62 0.58
N TYR A 67 -4.77 -15.45 -0.02
CA TYR A 67 -5.36 -15.12 -1.33
C TYR A 67 -4.39 -15.31 -2.50
N GLU A 68 -3.18 -15.83 -2.26
CA GLU A 68 -2.12 -15.99 -3.26
C GLU A 68 -1.92 -14.71 -4.09
N VAL A 69 -1.72 -13.58 -3.40
CA VAL A 69 -1.62 -12.25 -4.02
C VAL A 69 -0.33 -12.15 -4.84
N LYS A 70 -0.44 -12.20 -6.17
CA LYS A 70 0.72 -12.11 -7.07
C LYS A 70 1.01 -10.70 -7.58
N THR A 71 -0.05 -9.96 -7.90
CA THR A 71 0.03 -8.61 -8.46
C THR A 71 -0.51 -7.60 -7.45
N LEU A 72 0.27 -6.57 -7.12
CA LEU A 72 -0.12 -5.67 -6.02
C LEU A 72 0.48 -4.27 -6.11
N ASN A 73 -0.08 -3.39 -5.29
CA ASN A 73 0.52 -2.12 -4.91
C ASN A 73 0.62 -2.02 -3.37
N HIS A 74 1.74 -1.49 -2.91
CA HIS A 74 1.86 -0.92 -1.58
C HIS A 74 1.63 0.59 -1.62
N GLY A 75 0.71 1.04 -0.79
CA GLY A 75 0.62 2.41 -0.34
C GLY A 75 1.85 2.76 0.50
N ILE A 76 2.12 4.05 0.58
CA ILE A 76 3.23 4.61 1.35
C ILE A 76 3.03 4.39 2.86
N GLY A 77 4.06 3.93 3.56
CA GLY A 77 4.01 3.75 5.02
C GLY A 77 5.05 2.77 5.56
N PHE A 78 5.23 2.75 6.88
CA PHE A 78 6.13 1.80 7.52
C PHE A 78 5.55 0.38 7.60
N ASN A 79 4.21 0.23 7.69
CA ASN A 79 3.53 -1.08 7.65
C ASN A 79 3.85 -1.86 6.36
N THR A 80 3.74 -1.21 5.20
CA THR A 80 4.06 -1.83 3.91
C THR A 80 5.57 -2.00 3.73
N ALA A 81 6.39 -1.04 4.14
CA ALA A 81 7.86 -1.19 4.13
C ALA A 81 8.33 -2.38 4.99
N ALA A 82 7.65 -2.67 6.11
CA ALA A 82 7.92 -3.86 6.92
C ALA A 82 7.59 -5.15 6.14
N VAL A 83 6.48 -5.19 5.41
CA VAL A 83 6.17 -6.33 4.52
C VAL A 83 7.29 -6.53 3.50
N GLU A 84 7.72 -5.48 2.81
CA GLU A 84 8.77 -5.53 1.78
C GLU A 84 10.06 -6.16 2.32
N LEU A 85 10.46 -5.78 3.53
CA LEU A 85 11.66 -6.29 4.21
C LEU A 85 11.50 -7.65 4.88
N LEU A 86 10.26 -8.13 5.03
CA LEU A 86 9.95 -9.46 5.57
C LEU A 86 9.79 -10.52 4.48
N LEU A 87 9.58 -10.13 3.21
CA LEU A 87 9.50 -11.09 2.11
C LEU A 87 10.71 -12.04 2.09
N PRO A 88 11.98 -11.56 2.09
CA PRO A 88 13.15 -12.42 1.95
C PRO A 88 13.52 -13.23 3.21
N THR A 89 12.79 -13.01 4.31
CA THR A 89 13.07 -13.64 5.61
C THR A 89 11.87 -14.45 6.05
N PHE A 90 10.89 -13.81 6.67
CA PHE A 90 9.67 -14.45 7.15
C PHE A 90 8.85 -15.07 5.99
N GLY A 91 8.75 -14.39 4.85
CA GLY A 91 8.12 -14.97 3.67
C GLY A 91 8.85 -16.21 3.13
N GLU A 92 10.18 -16.23 3.25
CA GLU A 92 11.02 -17.37 2.85
C GLU A 92 10.87 -18.55 3.82
N GLU A 93 10.85 -18.28 5.14
CA GLU A 93 10.54 -19.25 6.20
C GLU A 93 9.20 -19.97 5.93
N MET A 94 8.23 -19.24 5.37
CA MET A 94 6.91 -19.77 4.99
C MET A 94 6.88 -20.46 3.61
N GLY A 95 7.97 -20.45 2.84
CA GLY A 95 8.04 -21.03 1.51
C GLY A 95 7.10 -20.36 0.49
N LEU A 96 6.94 -19.04 0.56
CA LEU A 96 6.01 -18.26 -0.26
C LEU A 96 6.64 -17.62 -1.51
N LYS A 97 7.96 -17.67 -1.66
CA LYS A 97 8.67 -17.14 -2.82
C LYS A 97 8.11 -17.69 -4.14
N GLY A 98 7.87 -16.81 -5.11
CA GLY A 98 7.27 -17.13 -6.42
C GLY A 98 5.77 -17.46 -6.37
N LYS A 99 5.17 -17.62 -5.19
CA LYS A 99 3.72 -17.86 -5.03
C LYS A 99 2.95 -16.55 -4.87
N ILE A 100 3.56 -15.56 -4.24
CA ILE A 100 3.00 -14.23 -3.97
C ILE A 100 4.00 -13.13 -4.37
N CYS A 101 3.53 -11.89 -4.46
CA CYS A 101 4.37 -10.69 -4.50
C CYS A 101 5.38 -10.63 -5.66
N THR A 102 5.03 -11.16 -6.83
CA THR A 102 5.93 -11.22 -7.99
C THR A 102 5.86 -9.98 -8.88
N HIS A 103 4.70 -9.30 -8.94
CA HIS A 103 4.45 -8.22 -9.90
C HIS A 103 3.94 -6.96 -9.20
N TRP A 104 4.62 -5.83 -9.41
CA TRP A 104 4.40 -4.64 -8.59
C TRP A 104 4.02 -3.42 -9.43
N ALA A 105 2.87 -2.81 -9.14
CA ALA A 105 2.64 -1.42 -9.52
C ALA A 105 3.17 -0.55 -8.37
N LEU A 106 4.46 -0.22 -8.37
CA LEU A 106 5.14 0.39 -7.22
C LEU A 106 6.30 1.27 -7.68
N ASN A 107 6.54 2.37 -6.96
CA ASN A 107 7.81 3.09 -7.11
C ASN A 107 8.99 2.18 -6.72
N PRO A 108 10.21 2.46 -7.18
CA PRO A 108 11.40 1.70 -6.81
C PRO A 108 11.78 2.00 -5.35
N HIS A 109 11.02 1.47 -4.40
CA HIS A 109 11.27 1.66 -2.98
C HIS A 109 12.64 1.07 -2.61
N PRO A 110 13.51 1.80 -1.87
CA PRO A 110 14.74 1.22 -1.36
C PRO A 110 14.50 -0.02 -0.49
N THR A 111 13.39 -0.07 0.23
CA THR A 111 13.01 -1.23 1.06
C THR A 111 12.65 -2.49 0.27
N MET A 112 12.45 -2.38 -1.05
CA MET A 112 12.30 -3.54 -1.94
C MET A 112 13.62 -4.13 -2.43
N ILE A 113 14.76 -3.46 -2.23
CA ILE A 113 16.07 -3.95 -2.70
C ILE A 113 16.32 -5.40 -2.24
N PRO A 114 16.16 -5.78 -0.94
CA PRO A 114 16.39 -7.15 -0.53
C PRO A 114 15.45 -8.16 -1.22
N ALA A 115 14.20 -7.80 -1.49
CA ALA A 115 13.24 -8.64 -2.20
C ALA A 115 13.59 -8.81 -3.68
N ILE A 116 14.14 -7.78 -4.32
CA ILE A 116 14.62 -7.87 -5.70
C ILE A 116 15.87 -8.77 -5.76
N GLU A 117 16.87 -8.51 -4.92
CA GLU A 117 18.13 -9.27 -4.93
C GLU A 117 17.96 -10.73 -4.52
N SER A 118 16.97 -11.02 -3.68
CA SER A 118 16.61 -12.39 -3.32
C SER A 118 15.70 -13.07 -4.36
N GLY A 119 15.30 -12.40 -5.45
CA GLY A 119 14.48 -13.00 -6.51
C GLY A 119 13.01 -13.24 -6.11
N TRP A 120 12.47 -12.41 -5.23
CA TRP A 120 11.05 -12.41 -4.89
C TRP A 120 10.20 -11.62 -5.89
N ALA A 121 10.69 -10.43 -6.27
CA ALA A 121 10.01 -9.57 -7.21
C ALA A 121 10.53 -9.82 -8.62
N GLU A 122 9.62 -10.03 -9.58
CA GLU A 122 9.92 -10.34 -10.98
C GLU A 122 9.81 -9.11 -11.88
N THR A 123 8.85 -8.21 -11.62
CA THR A 123 8.63 -7.03 -12.47
C THR A 123 8.00 -5.87 -11.71
N PHE A 124 8.41 -4.66 -12.07
CA PHE A 124 7.84 -3.40 -11.58
C PHE A 124 7.24 -2.55 -12.71
N MET A 125 6.14 -1.88 -12.39
CA MET A 125 5.54 -0.79 -13.16
C MET A 125 5.54 0.49 -12.30
N PRO A 126 6.58 1.33 -12.42
CA PRO A 126 6.82 2.44 -11.51
C PRO A 126 6.06 3.71 -11.88
N PHE A 127 5.44 4.34 -10.85
CA PHE A 127 4.75 5.62 -11.00
C PHE A 127 5.72 6.77 -11.25
N GLY A 128 6.88 6.72 -10.61
CA GLY A 128 7.99 7.67 -10.65
C GLY A 128 9.30 6.98 -10.27
N SER A 129 10.33 7.76 -9.91
CA SER A 129 11.57 7.27 -9.32
C SER A 129 11.63 7.60 -7.83
N GLU A 130 12.59 7.03 -7.12
CA GLU A 130 13.01 7.45 -5.78
C GLU A 130 14.45 7.97 -5.85
N VAL A 131 14.71 9.07 -5.13
CA VAL A 131 16.02 9.72 -5.13
C VAL A 131 17.10 8.75 -4.65
N GLY A 132 18.15 8.58 -5.46
CA GLY A 132 19.29 7.72 -5.15
C GLY A 132 19.18 6.31 -5.70
N MET A 133 18.01 5.92 -6.23
CA MET A 133 17.80 4.58 -6.79
C MET A 133 18.21 4.46 -8.25
N GLU A 134 18.60 5.55 -8.91
CA GLU A 134 18.80 5.62 -10.35
C GLU A 134 19.81 4.58 -10.85
N LYS A 135 21.00 4.51 -10.23
CA LYS A 135 22.04 3.53 -10.62
C LYS A 135 21.61 2.09 -10.37
N TYR A 136 20.93 1.83 -9.26
CA TYR A 136 20.42 0.51 -8.93
C TYR A 136 19.39 0.03 -9.95
N ILE A 137 18.43 0.90 -10.31
CA ILE A 137 17.40 0.61 -11.31
C ILE A 137 18.01 0.32 -12.68
N MET A 138 18.96 1.16 -13.12
CA MET A 138 19.64 0.98 -14.42
C MET A 138 20.37 -0.36 -14.51
N ALA A 139 20.83 -0.91 -13.39
CA ALA A 139 21.50 -2.20 -13.31
C ALA A 139 20.54 -3.42 -13.25
N ARG A 140 19.22 -3.21 -13.33
CA ARG A 140 18.19 -4.26 -13.25
C ARG A 140 17.15 -4.13 -14.39
N PRO A 141 17.55 -4.21 -15.67
CA PRO A 141 16.66 -4.06 -16.82
C PRO A 141 15.66 -5.21 -17.01
N ASP A 142 15.89 -6.34 -16.33
CA ASP A 142 14.97 -7.47 -16.21
C ASP A 142 13.79 -7.21 -15.26
N ILE A 143 13.96 -6.28 -14.32
CA ILE A 143 12.96 -5.95 -13.29
C ILE A 143 12.19 -4.65 -13.63
N PHE A 144 12.90 -3.62 -14.11
CA PHE A 144 12.34 -2.29 -14.34
C PHE A 144 12.19 -1.98 -15.84
N PRO A 145 11.25 -1.09 -16.23
CA PRO A 145 11.12 -0.65 -17.61
C PRO A 145 12.25 0.30 -17.99
N ILE A 146 13.34 -0.25 -18.52
CA ILE A 146 14.51 0.49 -18.99
C ILE A 146 14.41 0.73 -20.49
N GLY A 147 14.56 1.99 -20.91
CA GLY A 147 14.59 2.36 -22.31
C GLY A 147 15.91 1.96 -23.00
N PRO A 148 15.99 2.01 -24.33
CA PRO A 148 17.22 1.72 -25.07
C PRO A 148 18.42 2.60 -24.68
N ASP A 149 18.15 3.77 -24.08
CA ASP A 149 19.14 4.69 -23.53
C ASP A 149 19.70 4.26 -22.16
N GLY A 150 19.22 3.16 -21.60
CA GLY A 150 19.70 2.61 -20.34
C GLY A 150 19.06 3.23 -19.10
N THR A 151 18.11 4.16 -19.24
CA THR A 151 17.42 4.82 -18.11
C THR A 151 15.96 4.36 -17.97
N MET A 152 15.44 4.43 -16.75
CA MET A 152 14.06 4.06 -16.46
C MET A 152 13.04 4.96 -17.17
N ARG A 153 11.92 4.36 -17.59
CA ARG A 153 10.72 5.06 -18.02
C ARG A 153 9.58 4.83 -17.03
N SER A 154 9.51 5.66 -15.99
CA SER A 154 8.32 5.68 -15.12
C SER A 154 7.12 6.27 -15.86
N ASN A 155 5.92 5.84 -15.51
CA ASN A 155 4.69 6.44 -16.04
C ASN A 155 3.56 6.35 -15.01
N ARG A 156 3.26 7.45 -14.32
CA ARG A 156 2.22 7.50 -13.29
C ARG A 156 0.83 7.14 -13.83
N VAL A 157 0.46 7.58 -15.03
CA VAL A 157 -0.86 7.31 -15.61
C VAL A 157 -1.02 5.81 -15.86
N MET A 158 -0.05 5.20 -16.55
CA MET A 158 -0.09 3.77 -16.85
C MET A 158 0.04 2.91 -15.59
N SER A 159 0.86 3.33 -14.62
CA SER A 159 1.00 2.63 -13.35
C SER A 159 -0.27 2.73 -12.49
N GLN A 160 -0.98 3.86 -12.51
CA GLN A 160 -2.30 3.99 -11.87
C GLN A 160 -3.37 3.15 -12.57
N ALA A 161 -3.33 3.06 -13.90
CA ALA A 161 -4.23 2.19 -14.65
C ALA A 161 -3.99 0.70 -14.32
N ALA A 162 -2.72 0.27 -14.28
CA ALA A 162 -2.34 -1.06 -13.83
C ALA A 162 -2.74 -1.29 -12.36
N GLY A 163 -2.45 -0.34 -11.49
CA GLY A 163 -2.85 -0.34 -10.08
C GLY A 163 -4.36 -0.40 -9.87
N HIS A 164 -5.18 0.05 -10.81
CA HIS A 164 -6.64 -0.08 -10.73
C HIS A 164 -7.13 -1.41 -11.30
N TYR A 165 -6.70 -1.76 -12.53
CA TYR A 165 -7.27 -2.88 -13.29
C TYR A 165 -6.48 -4.18 -13.23
N ALA A 166 -5.16 -4.13 -13.09
CA ALA A 166 -4.26 -5.27 -13.32
C ALA A 166 -3.62 -5.84 -12.04
N VAL A 167 -3.84 -5.23 -10.88
CA VAL A 167 -3.36 -5.74 -9.59
C VAL A 167 -4.49 -6.40 -8.79
N ASP A 168 -4.15 -7.47 -8.09
CA ASP A 168 -5.06 -8.24 -7.23
C ASP A 168 -5.35 -7.52 -5.91
N ALA A 169 -4.37 -6.79 -5.40
CA ALA A 169 -4.45 -6.17 -4.09
C ALA A 169 -3.85 -4.76 -4.01
N PHE A 170 -4.45 -3.95 -3.14
CA PHE A 170 -3.86 -2.72 -2.59
C PHE A 170 -3.74 -2.87 -1.08
N PHE A 171 -2.54 -2.58 -0.56
CA PHE A 171 -2.27 -2.51 0.87
C PHE A 171 -1.87 -1.09 1.23
N GLY A 172 -2.59 -0.44 2.14
CA GLY A 172 -2.28 0.93 2.54
C GLY A 172 -2.58 1.17 3.99
N SER A 173 -2.30 2.39 4.45
CA SER A 173 -2.62 2.86 5.79
C SER A 173 -3.48 4.11 5.72
N THR A 174 -4.00 4.55 6.86
CA THR A 174 -4.84 5.73 7.01
C THR A 174 -4.63 6.34 8.39
N LEU A 175 -5.08 7.57 8.60
CA LEU A 175 -5.05 8.21 9.92
C LEU A 175 -6.31 7.91 10.72
N GLN A 176 -7.46 7.76 10.07
CA GLN A 176 -8.73 7.47 10.71
C GLN A 176 -9.52 6.41 9.96
N ILE A 177 -10.24 5.57 10.70
CA ILE A 177 -11.25 4.61 10.24
C ILE A 177 -12.51 4.80 11.10
N ASP A 178 -13.70 4.88 10.49
CA ASP A 178 -14.94 4.92 11.25
C ASP A 178 -15.56 3.55 11.53
N GLN A 179 -16.63 3.54 12.33
CA GLN A 179 -17.39 2.33 12.65
C GLN A 179 -17.95 1.58 11.42
N PHE A 180 -18.06 2.23 10.27
CA PHE A 180 -18.52 1.63 9.01
C PHE A 180 -17.35 1.15 8.13
N GLY A 181 -16.12 1.49 8.50
CA GLY A 181 -14.90 1.15 7.79
C GLY A 181 -14.47 2.21 6.79
N ASN A 182 -15.09 3.40 6.75
CA ASN A 182 -14.61 4.48 5.88
C ASN A 182 -13.25 4.97 6.40
N SER A 183 -12.30 5.18 5.50
CA SER A 183 -10.96 5.64 5.83
C SER A 183 -10.72 7.07 5.37
N ALA A 184 -10.06 7.86 6.21
CA ALA A 184 -9.67 9.23 5.89
C ALA A 184 -8.25 9.55 6.36
N ALA A 185 -7.48 10.18 5.47
CA ALA A 185 -6.23 10.84 5.83
C ALA A 185 -6.48 12.23 6.45
N ALA A 186 -7.66 12.83 6.24
CA ALA A 186 -7.98 14.16 6.75
C ALA A 186 -8.15 14.14 8.28
N THR A 187 -7.51 15.11 8.95
CA THR A 187 -7.67 15.37 10.39
C THR A 187 -8.14 16.81 10.63
N ALA A 188 -8.65 17.11 11.81
CA ALA A 188 -9.11 18.45 12.15
C ALA A 188 -7.95 19.49 12.00
N GLY A 189 -7.99 20.30 10.94
CA GLY A 189 -7.00 21.34 10.66
C GLY A 189 -6.00 21.04 9.54
N ARG A 190 -6.01 19.84 8.93
CA ARG A 190 -5.15 19.50 7.79
C ARG A 190 -5.97 18.91 6.64
N ILE A 191 -5.78 19.45 5.44
CA ILE A 191 -6.35 18.92 4.19
C ILE A 191 -5.25 18.17 3.44
N PRO A 192 -4.99 16.89 3.73
CA PRO A 192 -4.10 16.10 2.90
C PRO A 192 -4.78 15.81 1.56
N GLY A 193 -3.98 15.77 0.49
CA GLY A 193 -4.43 15.19 -0.77
C GLY A 193 -4.59 13.67 -0.64
N PHE A 194 -5.44 13.08 -1.47
CA PHE A 194 -5.65 11.63 -1.48
C PHE A 194 -4.52 10.83 -2.14
N GLY A 195 -3.73 11.51 -2.99
CA GLY A 195 -2.76 10.84 -3.86
C GLY A 195 -3.43 9.79 -4.75
N GLY A 196 -2.79 8.62 -4.88
CA GLY A 196 -3.31 7.51 -5.67
C GLY A 196 -4.28 6.58 -4.95
N ALA A 197 -4.53 6.78 -3.65
CA ALA A 197 -5.26 5.83 -2.84
C ALA A 197 -6.69 5.58 -3.36
N PRO A 198 -7.53 6.58 -3.68
CA PRO A 198 -8.89 6.31 -4.16
C PRO A 198 -8.94 5.51 -5.46
N ASN A 199 -7.95 5.69 -6.35
CA ASN A 199 -7.85 4.91 -7.59
C ASN A 199 -7.43 3.46 -7.31
N MET A 200 -6.44 3.24 -6.43
CA MET A 200 -5.91 1.90 -6.18
C MET A 200 -6.74 1.11 -5.16
N ALA A 201 -7.41 1.78 -4.24
CA ALA A 201 -8.09 1.18 -3.11
C ALA A 201 -9.61 1.06 -3.32
N CYS A 202 -10.04 0.77 -4.55
CA CYS A 202 -11.44 0.49 -4.85
C CYS A 202 -11.58 -0.76 -5.72
N ASN A 203 -12.77 -1.36 -5.69
CA ASN A 203 -13.07 -2.48 -6.58
C ASN A 203 -13.32 -1.95 -8.00
N ALA A 204 -12.43 -2.25 -8.95
CA ALA A 204 -12.58 -1.85 -10.35
C ALA A 204 -13.78 -2.56 -11.02
N PRO A 205 -14.95 -1.90 -11.19
CA PRO A 205 -16.17 -2.59 -11.64
C PRO A 205 -16.09 -2.98 -13.12
N GLY A 206 -15.14 -2.44 -13.88
CA GLY A 206 -14.85 -2.78 -15.27
C GLY A 206 -13.93 -3.99 -15.47
N ARG A 207 -13.24 -4.48 -14.41
CA ARG A 207 -12.32 -5.62 -14.54
C ARG A 207 -13.10 -6.90 -14.86
N ARG A 208 -12.61 -7.67 -15.83
CA ARG A 208 -13.19 -8.98 -16.24
C ARG A 208 -12.18 -10.12 -16.28
N HIS A 209 -10.88 -9.83 -16.42
CA HIS A 209 -9.87 -10.88 -16.42
C HIS A 209 -9.71 -11.45 -14.98
N PRO A 210 -9.75 -12.77 -14.81
CA PRO A 210 -9.70 -13.39 -13.50
C PRO A 210 -8.28 -13.49 -12.95
N SER A 211 -8.18 -13.50 -11.62
CA SER A 211 -7.02 -14.02 -10.88
C SER A 211 -7.54 -14.78 -9.66
N LYS A 212 -6.67 -15.59 -9.05
CA LYS A 212 -7.07 -16.50 -7.97
C LYS A 212 -7.60 -15.75 -6.74
N GLY A 213 -6.83 -14.81 -6.20
CA GLY A 213 -7.24 -14.00 -5.05
C GLY A 213 -8.49 -13.16 -5.32
N TRP A 214 -8.58 -12.57 -6.51
CA TRP A 214 -9.73 -11.74 -6.92
C TRP A 214 -11.04 -12.53 -7.00
N LEU A 215 -10.98 -13.78 -7.48
CA LEU A 215 -12.14 -14.68 -7.50
C LEU A 215 -12.46 -15.23 -6.11
N MET A 216 -11.45 -15.54 -5.30
CA MET A 216 -11.65 -16.02 -3.92
C MET A 216 -12.35 -14.97 -3.07
N ALA A 217 -11.87 -13.72 -3.05
CA ALA A 217 -12.47 -12.63 -2.29
C ALA A 217 -13.94 -12.39 -2.67
N SER A 218 -14.31 -12.60 -3.94
CA SER A 218 -15.70 -12.46 -4.37
C SER A 218 -16.60 -13.63 -3.97
N LYS A 219 -16.06 -14.85 -3.93
CA LYS A 219 -16.81 -16.02 -3.41
C LYS A 219 -17.13 -15.84 -1.92
N GLU A 220 -16.23 -15.19 -1.19
CA GLU A 220 -16.40 -14.91 0.23
C GLU A 220 -17.23 -13.65 0.51
N ASP A 221 -17.51 -12.80 -0.49
CA ASP A 221 -18.27 -11.55 -0.34
C ASP A 221 -19.71 -11.83 0.15
N GLY A 222 -19.96 -11.46 1.40
CA GLY A 222 -21.18 -11.79 2.13
C GLY A 222 -22.42 -11.03 1.64
N MET A 223 -22.23 -9.94 0.89
CA MET A 223 -23.32 -9.10 0.37
C MET A 223 -23.47 -9.21 -1.15
N ARG A 224 -22.55 -9.87 -1.87
CA ARG A 224 -22.62 -9.99 -3.33
C ARG A 224 -23.96 -10.54 -3.82
N GLU A 225 -24.42 -11.66 -3.26
CA GLU A 225 -25.61 -12.35 -3.76
C GLU A 225 -26.88 -11.51 -3.59
N SER A 226 -27.00 -10.74 -2.50
CA SER A 226 -28.14 -9.82 -2.30
C SER A 226 -28.10 -8.60 -3.21
N LEU A 227 -26.91 -8.23 -3.73
CA LEU A 227 -26.74 -7.08 -4.62
C LEU A 227 -26.91 -7.43 -6.10
N ILE A 228 -26.41 -8.58 -6.56
CA ILE A 228 -26.34 -8.92 -7.99
C ILE A 228 -26.81 -10.35 -8.32
N GLY A 229 -27.43 -11.05 -7.37
CA GLY A 229 -27.92 -12.41 -7.54
C GLY A 229 -26.80 -13.45 -7.66
N PRO A 230 -27.03 -14.58 -8.36
CA PRO A 230 -26.08 -15.70 -8.38
C PRO A 230 -24.78 -15.41 -9.14
N ILE A 231 -24.68 -14.27 -9.84
CA ILE A 231 -23.56 -13.94 -10.73
C ILE A 231 -22.26 -13.66 -9.97
N TYR A 232 -21.20 -14.40 -10.29
CA TYR A 232 -19.86 -14.16 -9.75
C TYR A 232 -19.15 -13.07 -10.57
N ARG A 233 -19.17 -11.83 -10.06
CA ARG A 233 -18.10 -10.87 -10.38
C ARG A 233 -16.86 -11.21 -9.57
N GLY A 234 -15.75 -10.49 -9.73
CA GLY A 234 -14.65 -10.58 -8.77
C GLY A 234 -14.54 -9.36 -7.89
N ARG A 235 -13.64 -9.45 -6.91
CA ARG A 235 -13.48 -8.46 -5.85
C ARG A 235 -12.00 -8.21 -5.63
N LYS A 236 -11.55 -6.98 -5.89
CA LYS A 236 -10.18 -6.58 -5.56
C LYS A 236 -9.98 -6.58 -4.05
N LEU A 237 -8.81 -7.04 -3.61
CA LEU A 237 -8.40 -6.96 -2.22
C LEU A 237 -7.95 -5.53 -1.92
N VAL A 238 -8.68 -4.87 -1.02
CA VAL A 238 -8.34 -3.55 -0.50
C VAL A 238 -8.12 -3.69 1.00
N VAL A 239 -6.90 -3.45 1.44
CA VAL A 239 -6.41 -3.78 2.79
C VAL A 239 -5.94 -2.51 3.48
N GLN A 240 -6.54 -2.21 4.63
CA GLN A 240 -6.06 -1.19 5.56
C GLN A 240 -5.18 -1.84 6.61
N MET A 241 -3.90 -1.49 6.63
CA MET A 241 -2.92 -1.89 7.64
C MET A 241 -2.66 -0.70 8.55
N VAL A 242 -3.16 -0.74 9.78
CA VAL A 242 -3.09 0.36 10.74
C VAL A 242 -2.78 -0.16 12.13
N GLU A 243 -2.06 0.62 12.91
CA GLU A 243 -2.02 0.45 14.36
C GLU A 243 -3.34 0.98 14.95
N THR A 244 -3.82 0.46 16.08
CA THR A 244 -5.07 0.96 16.69
C THR A 244 -4.94 2.40 17.20
N PHE A 245 -3.71 2.80 17.55
CA PHE A 245 -3.34 4.15 17.92
C PHE A 245 -2.21 4.67 17.03
N GLY A 246 -2.36 5.90 16.54
CA GLY A 246 -1.36 6.60 15.73
C GLY A 246 -0.46 7.51 16.56
N GLU A 247 0.09 8.52 15.89
CA GLU A 247 0.96 9.53 16.50
C GLU A 247 0.29 10.20 17.71
N GLY A 248 1.05 10.37 18.80
CA GLY A 248 0.55 10.99 20.03
C GLY A 248 -0.55 10.20 20.74
N MET A 249 -0.66 8.88 20.50
CA MET A 249 -1.72 8.01 21.03
C MET A 249 -3.12 8.45 20.59
N ALA A 250 -3.24 9.08 19.43
CA ALA A 250 -4.53 9.38 18.84
C ALA A 250 -5.20 8.08 18.35
N PRO A 251 -6.46 7.79 18.71
CA PRO A 251 -7.14 6.58 18.24
C PRO A 251 -7.37 6.66 16.73
N VAL A 252 -6.99 5.61 16.01
CA VAL A 252 -7.26 5.49 14.56
C VAL A 252 -8.72 5.15 14.31
N PHE A 253 -9.33 4.37 15.20
CA PHE A 253 -10.74 3.98 15.09
C PHE A 253 -11.64 4.97 15.83
N LEU A 254 -12.56 5.60 15.10
CA LEU A 254 -13.45 6.66 15.59
C LEU A 254 -14.92 6.34 15.30
N GLU A 255 -15.83 6.81 16.13
CA GLU A 255 -17.27 6.71 15.81
C GLU A 255 -17.63 7.54 14.56
N LYS A 256 -16.98 8.70 14.40
CA LYS A 256 -17.16 9.64 13.29
C LYS A 256 -15.83 10.29 12.91
N LEU A 257 -15.54 10.32 11.61
CA LEU A 257 -14.32 10.90 11.06
C LEU A 257 -14.26 12.42 11.21
N ASP A 258 -13.05 12.96 11.37
CA ASP A 258 -12.82 14.40 11.29
C ASP A 258 -13.07 14.96 9.89
N ALA A 259 -13.11 14.10 8.86
CA ALA A 259 -13.50 14.45 7.50
C ALA A 259 -14.84 15.22 7.45
N PHE A 260 -15.80 14.93 8.34
CA PHE A 260 -17.06 15.67 8.42
C PHE A 260 -16.88 17.10 8.97
N LYS A 261 -15.97 17.31 9.92
CA LYS A 261 -15.63 18.66 10.39
C LYS A 261 -14.96 19.44 9.27
N LEU A 262 -14.04 18.79 8.55
CA LEU A 262 -13.35 19.39 7.42
C LEU A 262 -14.32 19.74 6.28
N GLN A 263 -15.30 18.87 6.00
CA GLN A 263 -16.37 19.14 5.04
C GLN A 263 -17.09 20.45 5.36
N ALA A 264 -17.51 20.64 6.62
CA ALA A 264 -18.20 21.84 7.05
C ALA A 264 -17.32 23.10 6.97
N GLN A 265 -16.05 23.00 7.39
CA GLN A 265 -15.10 24.12 7.39
C GLN A 265 -14.70 24.55 5.97
N ALA A 266 -14.40 23.59 5.10
CA ALA A 266 -13.98 23.82 3.72
C ALA A 266 -15.16 23.93 2.73
N LYS A 267 -16.40 23.76 3.22
CA LYS A 267 -17.65 23.79 2.43
C LYS A 267 -17.64 22.78 1.26
N PHE A 268 -17.10 21.58 1.50
CA PHE A 268 -17.18 20.50 0.52
C PHE A 268 -18.59 19.91 0.46
N GLU A 269 -19.05 19.56 -0.74
CA GLU A 269 -20.36 18.91 -0.94
C GLU A 269 -20.43 17.54 -0.27
N ILE A 270 -19.31 16.81 -0.26
CA ILE A 270 -19.15 15.50 0.37
C ILE A 270 -17.96 15.51 1.33
N PRO A 271 -17.96 14.69 2.39
CA PRO A 271 -16.79 14.54 3.24
C PRO A 271 -15.62 13.97 2.43
N PRO A 272 -14.39 14.47 2.64
CA PRO A 272 -13.20 13.99 1.92
C PRO A 272 -12.75 12.63 2.47
N ILE A 273 -13.51 11.59 2.13
CA ILE A 273 -13.21 10.19 2.40
C ILE A 273 -12.18 9.70 1.39
N MET A 274 -11.09 9.11 1.88
CA MET A 274 -10.03 8.59 1.02
C MET A 274 -10.40 7.23 0.43
N ILE A 275 -10.97 6.35 1.25
CA ILE A 275 -11.42 5.01 0.83
C ILE A 275 -12.75 4.73 1.53
N TYR A 276 -13.79 4.43 0.76
CA TYR A 276 -15.08 4.10 1.31
C TYR A 276 -15.08 2.70 1.93
N GLY A 277 -15.87 2.52 2.98
CA GLY A 277 -15.91 1.26 3.72
C GLY A 277 -16.36 0.09 2.84
N ASP A 278 -17.26 0.31 1.89
CA ASP A 278 -17.74 -0.72 0.96
C ASP A 278 -16.71 -1.14 -0.08
N ASP A 279 -15.60 -0.42 -0.24
CA ASP A 279 -14.43 -0.81 -1.02
C ASP A 279 -13.42 -1.62 -0.20
N ILE A 280 -13.32 -1.37 1.11
CA ILE A 280 -12.37 -2.08 1.98
C ILE A 280 -12.82 -3.53 2.20
N THR A 281 -11.87 -4.44 2.04
CA THR A 281 -12.07 -5.89 2.21
C THR A 281 -11.47 -6.43 3.50
N HIS A 282 -10.37 -5.81 3.97
CA HIS A 282 -9.61 -6.25 5.11
C HIS A 282 -9.15 -5.04 5.93
N ILE A 283 -9.22 -5.16 7.24
CA ILE A 283 -8.52 -4.29 8.19
C ILE A 283 -7.58 -5.18 8.99
N VAL A 284 -6.30 -4.85 8.99
CA VAL A 284 -5.23 -5.56 9.71
C VAL A 284 -4.67 -4.61 10.75
N THR A 285 -4.73 -5.03 12.00
CA THR A 285 -4.15 -4.34 13.15
C THR A 285 -3.26 -5.28 13.95
N GLU A 286 -2.60 -4.74 14.95
CA GLU A 286 -1.86 -5.51 15.96
C GLU A 286 -2.77 -6.44 16.78
N GLU A 287 -4.09 -6.21 16.79
CA GLU A 287 -5.07 -7.06 17.48
C GLU A 287 -5.54 -8.24 16.62
N GLY A 288 -5.53 -8.12 15.29
CA GLY A 288 -6.10 -9.12 14.41
C GLY A 288 -6.43 -8.64 13.00
N ILE A 289 -7.16 -9.48 12.27
CA ILE A 289 -7.64 -9.21 10.91
C ILE A 289 -9.17 -9.29 10.88
N ALA A 290 -9.82 -8.21 10.45
CA ALA A 290 -11.24 -8.21 10.12
C ALA A 290 -11.42 -8.33 8.59
N TYR A 291 -11.98 -9.45 8.15
CA TYR A 291 -12.34 -9.75 6.75
C TYR A 291 -13.70 -9.15 6.42
N ILE A 292 -13.82 -7.82 6.47
CA ILE A 292 -15.11 -7.11 6.45
C ILE A 292 -15.93 -7.25 5.16
N HIS A 293 -15.32 -7.72 4.06
CA HIS A 293 -16.06 -8.10 2.85
C HIS A 293 -16.93 -9.36 3.05
N LYS A 294 -16.60 -10.21 4.04
CA LYS A 294 -17.36 -11.43 4.36
C LYS A 294 -18.64 -11.16 5.13
N CYS A 295 -18.77 -9.97 5.72
CA CYS A 295 -19.93 -9.58 6.50
C CYS A 295 -21.18 -9.54 5.61
N LYS A 296 -22.31 -10.00 6.14
CA LYS A 296 -23.61 -10.07 5.46
C LYS A 296 -24.51 -8.89 5.77
N SER A 297 -24.09 -8.02 6.68
CA SER A 297 -24.83 -6.83 7.08
C SER A 297 -23.90 -5.74 7.60
N LEU A 298 -24.40 -4.50 7.63
CA LEU A 298 -23.67 -3.37 8.21
C LEU A 298 -23.38 -3.59 9.70
N LYS A 299 -24.31 -4.18 10.46
CA LYS A 299 -24.11 -4.49 11.87
C LYS A 299 -22.96 -5.47 12.09
N GLU A 300 -22.92 -6.55 11.30
CA GLU A 300 -21.84 -7.55 11.39
C GLU A 300 -20.48 -6.95 11.01
N ARG A 301 -20.46 -6.03 10.03
CA ARG A 301 -19.27 -5.25 9.66
C ARG A 301 -18.81 -4.36 10.81
N MET A 302 -19.70 -3.60 11.44
CA MET A 302 -19.37 -2.77 12.61
C MET A 302 -18.79 -3.62 13.75
N ASP A 303 -19.39 -4.79 14.02
CA ASP A 303 -18.89 -5.69 15.06
C ASP A 303 -17.50 -6.26 14.74
N ALA A 304 -17.24 -6.60 13.48
CA ALA A 304 -15.93 -7.05 13.02
C ALA A 304 -14.86 -5.96 13.13
N ILE A 305 -15.21 -4.70 12.84
CA ILE A 305 -14.29 -3.56 13.01
C ILE A 305 -13.94 -3.36 14.48
N LYS A 306 -14.95 -3.36 15.37
CA LYS A 306 -14.71 -3.22 16.82
C LYS A 306 -13.81 -4.32 17.36
N ALA A 307 -13.99 -5.56 16.90
CA ALA A 307 -13.20 -6.72 17.34
C ALA A 307 -11.69 -6.60 17.06
N VAL A 308 -11.26 -5.72 16.15
CA VAL A 308 -9.83 -5.48 15.83
C VAL A 308 -9.38 -4.04 16.13
N ALA A 309 -10.21 -3.25 16.80
CA ALA A 309 -9.95 -1.84 17.10
C ALA A 309 -9.26 -1.61 18.45
N GLY A 310 -8.84 -2.68 19.14
CA GLY A 310 -8.06 -2.64 20.38
C GLY A 310 -8.69 -1.81 21.49
N TYR A 311 -7.89 -1.04 22.22
CA TYR A 311 -8.35 -0.20 23.33
C TYR A 311 -8.91 1.16 22.91
N THR A 312 -9.19 1.38 21.61
CA THR A 312 -9.86 2.60 21.16
C THR A 312 -11.30 2.66 21.71
N PRO A 313 -11.95 3.84 21.74
CA PRO A 313 -13.35 3.93 22.15
C PRO A 313 -14.29 2.98 21.38
N LEU A 314 -14.01 2.73 20.09
CA LEU A 314 -14.76 1.76 19.30
C LEU A 314 -14.46 0.32 19.72
N GLY A 315 -13.19 -0.02 19.94
CA GLY A 315 -12.79 -1.37 20.32
C GLY A 315 -13.28 -1.76 21.72
N LEU A 316 -13.30 -0.83 22.68
CA LEU A 316 -13.90 -1.01 24.01
C LEU A 316 -15.41 -1.29 23.96
N ALA A 317 -16.08 -0.97 22.86
CA ALA A 317 -17.50 -1.27 22.64
C ALA A 317 -17.72 -2.62 21.93
N ALA A 318 -16.69 -3.44 21.76
CA ALA A 318 -16.81 -4.80 21.27
C ALA A 318 -17.54 -5.70 22.29
N ASP A 319 -18.34 -6.64 21.77
CA ASP A 319 -18.98 -7.69 22.57
C ASP A 319 -18.21 -8.99 22.37
N ASP A 320 -17.62 -9.54 23.44
CA ASP A 320 -16.83 -10.77 23.43
C ASP A 320 -17.58 -11.96 22.82
N ALA A 321 -18.88 -12.09 23.09
CA ALA A 321 -19.69 -13.17 22.55
C ALA A 321 -19.83 -13.03 21.02
N GLN A 322 -20.02 -11.81 20.56
CA GLN A 322 -20.08 -11.48 19.14
C GLN A 322 -18.71 -11.66 18.47
N THR A 323 -17.61 -11.24 19.11
CA THR A 323 -16.24 -11.47 18.61
C THR A 323 -15.94 -12.96 18.44
N LYS A 324 -16.30 -13.80 19.43
CA LYS A 324 -16.16 -15.27 19.32
C LYS A 324 -16.97 -15.85 18.15
N LYS A 325 -18.17 -15.34 17.91
CA LYS A 325 -19.00 -15.75 16.76
C LYS A 325 -18.36 -15.36 15.44
N LEU A 326 -17.80 -14.15 15.34
CA LEU A 326 -17.10 -13.66 14.15
C LEU A 326 -15.82 -14.44 13.87
N ARG A 327 -15.05 -14.80 14.93
CA ARG A 327 -13.90 -15.70 14.84
C ARG A 327 -14.29 -17.07 14.28
N LYS A 328 -15.33 -17.69 14.84
CA LYS A 328 -15.84 -18.98 14.36
C LYS A 328 -16.33 -18.93 12.91
N ALA A 329 -16.84 -17.78 12.46
CA ALA A 329 -17.24 -17.56 11.07
C ALA A 329 -16.06 -17.26 10.12
N GLY A 330 -14.84 -17.11 10.66
CA GLY A 330 -13.65 -16.67 9.94
C GLY A 330 -13.79 -15.27 9.35
N ILE A 331 -14.59 -14.41 10.00
CA ILE A 331 -14.73 -12.98 9.67
C ILE A 331 -13.71 -12.16 10.46
N VAL A 332 -13.33 -12.63 11.65
CA VAL A 332 -12.22 -12.10 12.45
C VAL A 332 -11.19 -13.20 12.63
N MET A 333 -9.91 -12.88 12.53
CA MET A 333 -8.81 -13.78 12.93
C MET A 333 -7.92 -13.02 13.90
N LEU A 334 -7.67 -13.59 15.07
CA LEU A 334 -6.68 -13.10 16.02
C LEU A 334 -5.31 -13.73 15.72
N PRO A 335 -4.21 -13.25 16.30
CA PRO A 335 -2.89 -13.79 16.03
C PRO A 335 -2.77 -15.29 16.28
N GLU A 336 -3.40 -15.81 17.34
CA GLU A 336 -3.39 -17.24 17.64
C GLU A 336 -4.16 -18.07 16.62
N ASP A 337 -5.11 -17.49 15.87
CA ASP A 337 -5.79 -18.17 14.77
C ASP A 337 -4.90 -18.30 13.52
N LEU A 338 -3.77 -17.59 13.49
CA LEU A 338 -2.78 -17.60 12.41
C LEU A 338 -1.44 -18.22 12.85
N ASP A 339 -1.39 -18.84 14.03
CA ASP A 339 -0.17 -19.36 14.66
C ASP A 339 0.94 -18.29 14.79
N LEU A 340 0.56 -17.04 15.08
CA LEU A 340 1.47 -15.92 15.25
C LEU A 340 1.48 -15.41 16.70
N SER A 341 2.67 -15.06 17.19
CA SER A 341 2.85 -14.36 18.47
C SER A 341 3.51 -13.00 18.26
N PHE A 342 3.05 -11.99 19.01
CA PHE A 342 3.71 -10.69 19.02
C PHE A 342 5.19 -10.79 19.42
N ASN A 343 5.54 -11.76 20.26
CA ASN A 343 6.93 -12.00 20.69
C ASN A 343 7.87 -12.39 19.53
N ASP A 344 7.33 -12.84 18.40
CA ASP A 344 8.10 -13.18 17.21
C ASP A 344 8.37 -11.97 16.31
N ALA A 345 7.65 -10.87 16.52
CA ALA A 345 7.79 -9.63 15.76
C ALA A 345 9.04 -8.86 16.20
N LYS A 346 10.20 -9.30 15.72
CA LYS A 346 11.50 -8.72 16.05
C LYS A 346 12.10 -8.01 14.86
N ARG A 347 12.73 -6.85 15.08
CA ARG A 347 13.53 -6.15 14.06
C ARG A 347 14.62 -7.03 13.43
N SER A 348 15.08 -8.07 14.12
CA SER A 348 16.02 -9.06 13.58
C SER A 348 15.47 -9.81 12.36
N LYS A 349 14.15 -9.88 12.17
CA LYS A 349 13.50 -10.47 10.99
C LYS A 349 13.52 -9.56 9.76
N LEU A 350 13.76 -8.25 9.90
CA LEU A 350 13.88 -7.39 8.73
C LEU A 350 15.15 -7.75 7.94
N ALA A 351 15.03 -7.94 6.63
CA ALA A 351 16.17 -8.23 5.75
C ALA A 351 17.24 -7.12 5.77
N ALA A 352 16.80 -5.87 5.96
CA ALA A 352 17.66 -4.72 6.22
C ALA A 352 17.07 -3.88 7.38
N LYS A 353 17.90 -3.51 8.35
CA LYS A 353 17.51 -2.77 9.57
C LYS A 353 17.89 -1.30 9.54
N SER A 354 18.60 -0.85 8.50
CA SER A 354 19.03 0.53 8.31
C SER A 354 19.19 0.89 6.85
N MET A 355 19.36 2.19 6.56
CA MET A 355 19.75 2.65 5.24
C MET A 355 21.10 2.11 4.79
N SER A 356 22.07 1.93 5.70
CA SER A 356 23.39 1.38 5.35
C SER A 356 23.28 -0.07 4.88
N GLU A 357 22.44 -0.89 5.55
CA GLU A 357 22.17 -2.26 5.11
C GLU A 357 21.46 -2.28 3.75
N LEU A 358 20.56 -1.33 3.45
CA LEU A 358 19.96 -1.21 2.11
C LEU A 358 21.01 -0.87 1.03
N VAL A 359 21.99 -0.04 1.34
CA VAL A 359 23.12 0.24 0.44
C VAL A 359 23.96 -1.01 0.22
N GLU A 360 24.23 -1.78 1.28
CA GLU A 360 24.96 -3.05 1.18
C GLU A 360 24.22 -4.07 0.30
N TRP A 361 22.92 -4.26 0.53
CA TRP A 361 22.07 -5.10 -0.32
C TRP A 361 22.09 -4.66 -1.78
N SER A 362 22.16 -3.35 -2.04
CA SER A 362 22.24 -2.83 -3.41
C SER A 362 23.61 -3.00 -4.10
N GLY A 363 24.62 -3.52 -3.39
CA GLY A 363 26.00 -3.55 -3.88
C GLY A 363 26.61 -2.15 -4.02
N GLY A 364 26.17 -1.18 -3.20
CA GLY A 364 26.60 0.21 -3.27
C GLY A 364 25.94 1.05 -4.37
N LEU A 365 24.95 0.51 -5.09
CA LEU A 365 24.26 1.21 -6.18
C LEU A 365 23.14 2.15 -5.70
N TYR A 366 22.57 1.93 -4.53
CA TYR A 366 21.64 2.85 -3.90
C TYR A 366 22.41 3.98 -3.20
N GLU A 367 22.13 5.22 -3.59
CA GLU A 367 22.75 6.43 -3.05
C GLU A 367 21.75 7.23 -2.22
N PRO A 368 21.50 6.87 -0.95
CA PRO A 368 20.44 7.47 -0.15
C PRO A 368 20.53 8.99 -0.12
N PRO A 369 19.41 9.73 -0.11
CA PRO A 369 19.43 11.19 0.04
C PRO A 369 20.18 11.63 1.30
N VAL A 370 20.78 12.83 1.29
CA VAL A 370 21.59 13.36 2.41
C VAL A 370 20.84 13.27 3.75
N LYS A 371 19.53 13.56 3.78
CA LYS A 371 18.71 13.49 4.99
C LYS A 371 18.64 12.10 5.66
N PHE A 372 19.01 11.05 4.93
CA PHE A 372 19.02 9.66 5.39
C PHE A 372 20.43 9.09 5.60
N ARG A 373 21.49 9.83 5.23
CA ARG A 373 22.88 9.43 5.47
C ARG A 373 23.27 9.81 6.90
N ASN A 374 23.79 8.85 7.64
CA ASN A 374 24.32 9.06 8.99
C ASN A 374 25.73 8.48 9.17
N TRP A 375 26.50 8.44 8.07
CA TRP A 375 27.88 7.98 7.97
C TRP A 375 28.67 8.84 7.00
#